data_AF-A0A208ZMM5-F1
#
_entry.id   AF-A0A208ZMM5-F1
#
_cell.length_a   1.000
_cell.length_b   1.000
_cell.length_c   1.000
_cell.angle_alpha   90.00
_cell.angle_beta   90.00
_cell.angle_gamma   90.00
#
_symmetry.space_group_name_H-M   'P 1'
#
loop_
_entity.id
_entity.type
_entity.pdbx_description
1 polymer ?
#
loop_
_entity_poly.entity_id
_entity_poly.type
_entity_poly.pdbx_seq_one_letter_code
_entity_poly.pdbx_strand_id
1 'polypeptide(L)' 'MAVSLEIELQLLLRHPMLEGILLSECVRLQQQPLANKLIDLLHRFYSRESRHKLVLLCWYDLMLGNR' A
#
# COMPACT_ATOMS: atom_id res chain seq x y z
N MET A 1 2.31 19.60 -4.86
CA MET A 1 1.15 18.76 -5.18
C MET A 1 0.61 18.20 -3.88
N ALA A 2 -0.53 18.72 -3.41
CA ALA A 2 -1.15 18.26 -2.16
C ALA A 2 -1.83 16.91 -2.43
N VAL A 3 -1.22 15.83 -1.93
CA VAL A 3 -1.85 14.51 -1.89
C VAL A 3 -3.04 14.63 -0.94
N SER A 4 -4.23 14.39 -1.48
CA SER A 4 -5.51 14.63 -0.81
C SER A 4 -5.68 13.71 0.40
N LEU A 5 -5.58 14.29 1.61
CA LEU A 5 -5.81 13.63 2.92
C LEU A 5 -7.15 12.89 2.98
N GLU A 6 -8.14 13.29 2.17
CA GLU A 6 -9.48 12.71 2.17
C GLU A 6 -9.55 11.31 1.54
N ILE A 7 -8.68 11.03 0.57
CA ILE A 7 -8.56 9.68 -0.02
C ILE A 7 -7.94 8.72 1.01
N GLU A 8 -7.05 9.25 1.86
CA GLU A 8 -6.32 8.51 2.89
C GLU A 8 -7.26 7.97 3.98
N LEU A 9 -8.22 8.79 4.44
CA LEU A 9 -9.14 8.41 5.52
C LEU A 9 -10.12 7.30 5.10
N GLN A 10 -10.61 7.31 3.87
CA GLN A 10 -11.56 6.32 3.36
C GLN A 10 -10.91 4.95 3.08
N LEU A 11 -9.62 4.94 2.72
CA LEU A 11 -8.84 3.70 2.57
C LEU A 11 -8.45 3.12 3.93
N LEU A 12 -8.04 3.96 4.88
CA LEU A 12 -7.68 3.58 6.25
C LEU A 12 -8.81 2.89 7.03
N LEU A 13 -10.07 3.25 6.75
CA LEU A 13 -11.25 2.69 7.44
C LEU A 13 -11.72 1.34 6.87
N ARG A 14 -11.34 0.98 5.63
CA ARG A 14 -11.92 -0.16 4.91
C ARG A 14 -11.11 -1.46 5.05
N HIS A 15 -9.83 -1.36 5.39
CA HIS A 15 -8.94 -2.47 5.74
C HIS A 15 -8.12 -2.01 6.94
N PRO A 16 -8.23 -2.65 8.12
CA PRO A 16 -7.55 -2.14 9.31
C PRO A 16 -6.03 -2.20 9.08
N MET A 17 -5.48 -1.03 8.76
CA MET A 17 -4.08 -0.59 8.85
C MET A 17 -3.00 -1.34 8.05
N LEU A 18 -3.19 -2.56 7.54
CA LEU A 18 -2.10 -3.29 6.86
C LEU A 18 -1.58 -2.61 5.58
N GLU A 19 -2.49 -2.07 4.76
CA GLU A 19 -2.15 -1.28 3.56
C GLU A 19 -1.45 0.03 3.95
N GLY A 20 -1.96 0.71 4.97
CA GLY A 20 -1.38 1.97 5.47
C GLY A 20 -0.02 1.79 6.13
N ILE A 21 0.17 0.70 6.90
CA ILE A 21 1.47 0.35 7.48
C ILE A 21 2.45 0.01 6.36
N LEU A 22 2.05 -0.79 5.36
CA LEU A 22 2.91 -1.11 4.22
C LEU A 22 3.37 0.15 3.47
N LEU A 23 2.45 1.10 3.23
CA LEU A 23 2.78 2.37 2.60
C LEU A 23 3.72 3.22 3.48
N SER A 24 3.46 3.27 4.79
CA SER A 24 4.31 3.97 5.76
C SER A 24 5.71 3.37 5.80
N GLU A 25 5.83 2.05 5.70
CA GLU A 25 7.09 1.32 5.65
C GLU A 25 7.84 1.58 4.35
N CYS A 26 7.15 1.59 3.20
CA CYS A 26 7.76 1.98 1.94
C CYS A 26 8.32 3.42 2.02
N VAL A 27 7.61 4.36 2.63
CA VAL A 27 8.10 5.73 2.83
C VAL A 27 9.30 5.76 3.78
N ARG A 28 9.24 5.04 4.90
CA ARG A 28 10.33 4.92 5.88
C ARG A 28 11.62 4.37 5.25
N LEU A 29 11.48 3.41 4.35
CA LEU A 29 12.59 2.78 3.60
C LEU A 29 12.96 3.54 2.31
N GLN A 30 12.38 4.72 2.07
CA GLN A 30 12.57 5.53 0.86
C GLN A 30 12.24 4.81 -0.46
N GLN A 31 11.40 3.78 -0.40
CA GLN A 31 10.87 3.00 -1.51
C GLN A 31 9.66 3.68 -2.17
N GLN A 32 9.79 4.96 -2.51
CA GLN A 32 8.71 5.78 -3.11
C GLN A 32 8.16 5.20 -4.43
N PRO A 33 8.98 4.62 -5.33
CA PRO A 33 8.46 3.99 -6.55
C PRO A 33 7.57 2.78 -6.25
N LEU A 34 7.88 2.01 -5.21
CA LEU A 34 7.09 0.86 -4.77
C LEU A 34 5.77 1.33 -4.15
N ALA A 35 5.82 2.37 -3.30
CA ALA A 35 4.63 2.97 -2.70
C ALA A 35 3.63 3.46 -3.77
N ASN A 36 4.11 4.18 -4.78
CA ASN A 36 3.24 4.68 -5.88
C ASN A 36 2.60 3.53 -6.68
N LYS A 37 3.39 2.51 -7.04
CA LYS A 37 2.87 1.32 -7.73
C LYS A 37 1.85 0.56 -6.88
N LEU A 38 2.09 0.46 -5.57
CA LEU A 38 1.17 -0.21 -4.65
C LEU A 38 -0.16 0.54 -4.57
N ILE A 39 -0.15 1.87 -4.50
CA ILE A 39 -1.36 2.70 -4.54
C ILE A 39 -2.14 2.45 -5.83
N ASP A 40 -1.47 2.47 -6.98
CA ASP A 40 -2.11 2.19 -8.28
C ASP A 40 -2.72 0.79 -8.35
N LEU A 41 -2.03 -0.23 -7.82
CA LEU A 41 -2.52 -1.60 -7.76
C LEU A 41 -3.73 -1.71 -6.83
N LEU A 42 -3.66 -1.19 -5.61
CA LEU A 42 -4.76 -1.21 -4.65
C LEU A 42 -6.01 -0.49 -5.18
N HIS A 43 -5.82 0.56 -5.98
CA HIS A 43 -6.91 1.25 -6.66
C HIS A 43 -7.54 0.42 -7.78
N ARG A 44 -6.74 -0.32 -8.56
CA ARG A 44 -7.22 -1.17 -9.67
C ARG A 44 -7.95 -2.44 -9.20
N PHE A 45 -7.49 -3.05 -8.11
CA PHE A 45 -8.14 -4.26 -7.58
C PHE A 45 -9.28 -3.85 -6.67
N TYR A 46 -10.53 -4.11 -7.04
CA TYR A 46 -11.70 -3.83 -6.17
C TYR A 46 -12.11 -5.03 -5.31
N SER A 47 -11.68 -6.24 -5.67
CA SER A 47 -11.96 -7.47 -4.93
C SER A 47 -11.14 -7.55 -3.64
N ARG A 48 -11.83 -7.73 -2.52
CA ARG A 48 -11.24 -7.77 -1.17
C ARG A 48 -10.18 -8.87 -1.00
N GLU A 49 -10.38 -10.02 -1.67
CA GLU A 49 -9.43 -11.13 -1.64
C GLU A 49 -8.15 -10.84 -2.42
N SER A 50 -8.28 -10.18 -3.58
CA SER A 50 -7.13 -9.82 -4.41
C SER A 50 -6.29 -8.74 -3.74
N ARG A 51 -6.92 -7.76 -3.08
CA ARG A 51 -6.23 -6.74 -2.27
C ARG A 51 -5.38 -7.36 -1.16
N HIS A 52 -5.95 -8.25 -0.35
CA HIS A 52 -5.18 -8.90 0.73
C HIS A 52 -3.99 -9.69 0.22
N LYS A 53 -4.17 -10.46 -0.85
CA LYS A 53 -3.06 -11.23 -1.45
C LYS A 53 -1.95 -10.31 -1.97
N LEU A 54 -2.31 -9.18 -2.59
CA LEU A 54 -1.36 -8.17 -3.04
C LEU A 54 -0.58 -7.54 -1.88
N VAL A 55 -1.28 -7.12 -0.83
CA VAL A 55 -0.65 -6.52 0.35
C VAL A 55 0.34 -7.48 0.99
N LEU A 56 -0.05 -8.75 1.15
CA LEU A 56 0.83 -9.79 1.68
C LEU A 56 2.05 -10.05 0.80
N LEU A 57 1.87 -10.08 -0.53
CA LEU A 57 2.98 -10.27 -1.48
C LEU A 57 3.97 -9.09 -1.40
N CYS A 58 3.47 -7.86 -1.38
CA CYS A 58 4.31 -6.67 -1.28
C CYS A 58 5.03 -6.57 0.07
N TRP A 59 4.39 -7.00 1.17
CA TRP A 59 5.06 -7.14 2.47
C TRP A 59 6.19 -8.15 2.42
N TYR A 60 5.99 -9.29 1.74
CA TYR A 60 7.00 -10.32 1.57
C TYR A 60 8.20 -9.81 0.77
N ASP A 61 7.95 -9.15 -0.37
CA ASP A 61 9.00 -8.53 -1.18
C ASP A 61 9.79 -7.47 -0.38
N LEU A 62 9.09 -6.67 0.43
CA LEU A 62 9.70 -5.67 1.29
C LEU A 62 10.62 -6.30 2.36
N MET A 63 10.16 -7.39 2.99
CA MET A 63 10.93 -8.13 4.00
C MET A 63 12.14 -8.85 3.43
N LEU A 64 12.05 -9.31 2.18
CA LEU A 64 13.18 -9.90 1.46
C LEU A 64 14.20 -8.87 0.97
N GLY A 65 13.88 -7.57 1.05
CA GLY A 65 14.79 -6.51 0.62
C GLY A 65 15.10 -6.55 -0.87
N ASN A 66 14.16 -7.06 -1.68
CA ASN A 66 14.34 -7.12 -3.12
C ASN A 66 14.43 -5.69 -3.66
N ARG A 67 15.62 -5.33 -4.16
CA ARG A 67 16.01 -3.97 -4.56
C ARG A 67 15.34 -3.50 -5.84
#